data_AF-A0A956RC44-F1
#
_entry.id   AF-A0A956RC44-F1
#
_cell.length_a   1.000
_cell.length_b   1.000
_cell.length_c   1.000
_cell.angle_alpha   90.00
_cell.angle_beta   90.00
_cell.angle_gamma   90.00
#
_symmetry.space_group_name_H-M   'P 1'
#
loop_
_entity.id
_entity.type
_entity.pdbx_description
1 polymer ?
#
loop_
_entity_poly.entity_id
_entity_poly.type
_entity_poly.pdbx_seq_one_letter_code
_entity_poly.pdbx_strand_id
1 'polypeptide(L)'
;MTTIPPTGRRRGLALGPTLGLIAALVAAPACYRGSEGDPADDGGSGGATDGASEGGETDDDALDAACEGSTLALPPLRRLTPQEYRNTVLDLLGIDAAELVATFPEDPRIDGFDNNAAAQAMGLAHVTRYQAAAEWIAAQALDDPELAFGCDPSAVACRDAFIDERVPLL
;
A
#
# COMPACT_ATOMS: atom_id res chain seq x y z
N MET A 1 -28.03 -25.94 -42.25
CA MET A 1 -29.34 -26.09 -41.60
C MET A 1 -29.31 -27.40 -40.81
N THR A 2 -28.80 -27.35 -39.58
CA THR A 2 -28.78 -28.52 -38.67
C THR A 2 -28.90 -27.97 -37.25
N THR A 3 -30.08 -28.15 -36.66
CA THR A 3 -30.46 -27.65 -35.34
C THR A 3 -30.11 -28.68 -34.26
N ILE A 4 -29.31 -28.27 -33.27
CA ILE A 4 -28.97 -29.05 -32.08
C ILE A 4 -29.96 -28.68 -30.95
N PRO A 5 -30.60 -29.65 -30.26
CA PRO A 5 -31.54 -29.37 -29.19
C PRO A 5 -30.83 -28.98 -27.86
N PRO A 6 -31.43 -28.10 -27.03
CA PRO A 6 -30.88 -27.73 -25.73
C PRO A 6 -31.31 -28.72 -24.64
N THR A 7 -30.39 -29.52 -24.10
CA THR A 7 -30.62 -30.27 -22.86
C THR A 7 -30.10 -29.48 -21.67
N GLY A 8 -31.03 -28.76 -21.03
CA GLY A 8 -30.82 -28.19 -19.71
C GLY A 8 -30.72 -29.28 -18.64
N ARG A 9 -29.70 -29.18 -17.79
CA ARG A 9 -29.70 -29.85 -16.49
C ARG A 9 -29.24 -28.86 -15.43
N ARG A 10 -30.23 -28.18 -14.85
CA ARG A 10 -30.08 -27.35 -13.65
C ARG A 10 -29.64 -28.29 -12.51
N ARG A 11 -28.35 -28.28 -12.16
CA ARG A 11 -27.89 -28.87 -10.91
C ARG A 11 -28.15 -27.84 -9.82
N GLY A 12 -29.22 -28.02 -9.07
CA GLY A 12 -29.47 -27.24 -7.87
C GLY A 12 -28.33 -27.47 -6.89
N LEU A 13 -27.57 -26.42 -6.59
CA LEU A 13 -26.72 -26.40 -5.41
C LEU A 13 -27.65 -26.29 -4.20
N ALA A 14 -27.74 -27.37 -3.44
CA ALA A 14 -28.34 -27.36 -2.12
C ALA A 14 -27.49 -26.45 -1.22
N LEU A 15 -28.10 -25.36 -0.76
CA LEU A 15 -27.59 -24.47 0.28
C LEU A 15 -27.55 -25.27 1.60
N GLY A 16 -26.36 -25.71 2.02
CA GLY A 16 -26.13 -26.31 3.33
C GLY A 16 -26.04 -25.24 4.43
N PRO A 17 -26.46 -25.54 5.68
CA PRO A 17 -26.46 -24.58 6.78
C PRO A 17 -25.08 -24.55 7.44
N THR A 18 -24.11 -23.92 6.79
CA THR A 18 -22.81 -23.57 7.42
C THR A 18 -22.59 -22.05 7.41
N LEU A 19 -23.67 -21.29 7.31
CA LEU A 19 -23.72 -19.84 7.41
C LEU A 19 -24.02 -19.48 8.87
N GLY A 20 -23.01 -19.52 9.75
CA GLY A 20 -23.26 -19.24 11.17
C GLY A 20 -22.07 -18.95 12.06
N LEU A 21 -20.82 -19.04 11.60
CA LEU A 21 -19.67 -18.88 12.52
C LEU A 21 -18.47 -18.10 11.96
N ILE A 22 -18.68 -17.11 11.09
CA ILE A 22 -17.64 -16.13 10.73
C ILE A 22 -18.27 -14.73 10.64
N ALA A 23 -18.94 -14.30 11.71
CA ALA A 23 -19.56 -12.97 11.80
C ALA A 23 -19.20 -12.29 13.13
N ALA A 24 -17.93 -12.35 13.53
CA ALA A 24 -17.45 -11.72 14.77
C ALA A 24 -15.98 -11.29 14.69
N LEU A 25 -15.57 -10.65 13.58
CA LEU A 25 -14.25 -10.00 13.52
C LEU A 25 -14.26 -8.72 12.68
N VAL A 26 -15.25 -7.85 12.90
CA VAL A 26 -15.27 -6.49 12.31
C VAL A 26 -15.63 -5.49 13.41
N ALA A 27 -14.88 -4.38 13.43
CA ALA A 27 -15.00 -3.18 14.26
C ALA A 27 -14.13 -3.12 15.54
N ALA A 28 -12.81 -3.08 15.35
CA ALA A 28 -11.99 -2.16 16.13
C ALA A 28 -11.73 -0.93 15.24
N PRO A 29 -12.17 0.29 15.61
CA PRO A 29 -11.63 1.48 14.97
C PRO A 29 -10.15 1.53 15.33
N ALA A 30 -9.29 1.27 14.36
CA ALA A 30 -7.87 1.53 14.51
C ALA A 30 -7.70 3.04 14.64
N CYS A 31 -7.62 3.54 15.87
CA CYS A 31 -7.12 4.88 16.16
C CYS A 31 -5.62 4.88 15.87
N TYR A 32 -5.24 4.92 14.59
CA TYR A 32 -3.88 5.29 14.24
C TYR A 32 -3.77 6.80 14.45
N ARG A 33 -3.05 7.22 15.49
CA ARG A 33 -2.49 8.57 15.57
C ARG A 33 -1.05 8.49 15.11
N GLY A 34 -0.74 9.14 13.99
CA GLY A 34 0.65 9.36 13.58
C GLY A 34 1.33 10.32 14.56
N SER A 35 2.55 10.03 14.97
CA SER A 35 3.41 10.96 15.69
C SER A 35 4.11 11.87 14.68
N GLU A 36 3.88 13.17 14.79
CA GLU A 36 4.62 14.18 14.04
C GLU A 36 6.01 14.34 14.69
N GLY A 37 7.06 13.88 14.00
CA GLY A 37 8.44 14.09 14.43
C GLY A 37 9.00 15.37 13.82
N ASP A 38 9.46 16.31 14.64
CA ASP A 38 10.29 17.42 14.18
C ASP A 38 11.69 16.87 13.79
N PRO A 39 12.37 17.45 12.77
CA PRO A 39 13.70 17.00 12.37
C PRO A 39 14.72 17.25 13.49
N ALA A 40 15.25 16.17 14.06
CA ALA A 40 16.31 16.19 15.07
C ALA A 40 17.70 16.33 14.43
N ASP A 41 18.54 17.16 15.04
CA ASP A 41 19.96 17.39 14.70
C ASP A 41 20.81 16.16 15.08
N ASP A 42 21.76 15.80 14.22
CA ASP A 42 22.55 14.56 14.28
C ASP A 42 23.45 14.48 15.51
N GLY A 43 23.28 13.42 16.32
CA GLY A 43 24.13 13.11 17.46
C GLY A 43 23.98 11.66 17.92
N GLY A 44 24.69 10.73 17.26
CA GLY A 44 24.62 9.31 17.57
C GLY A 44 25.21 8.91 18.92
N SER A 45 24.64 7.86 19.52
CA SER A 45 25.36 6.86 20.32
C SER A 45 24.45 5.65 20.56
N GLY A 46 24.66 4.58 19.80
CA GLY A 46 24.01 3.29 20.03
C GLY A 46 24.66 2.56 21.20
N GLY A 47 23.90 2.36 22.28
CA GLY A 47 24.26 1.50 23.39
C GLY A 47 23.13 0.50 23.64
N ALA A 48 23.24 -0.69 23.09
CA ALA A 48 22.40 -1.82 23.47
C ALA A 48 22.96 -2.43 24.77
N THR A 49 22.11 -2.58 25.79
CA THR A 49 22.36 -3.49 26.91
C THR A 49 21.07 -4.25 27.21
N ASP A 50 21.20 -5.57 27.22
CA ASP A 50 20.17 -6.57 27.50
C ASP A 50 19.55 -6.40 28.89
N GLY A 51 18.24 -6.71 29.01
CA GLY A 51 17.53 -6.73 30.29
C GLY A 51 16.35 -7.70 30.25
N ALA A 52 16.40 -8.72 31.11
CA ALA A 52 15.53 -9.87 31.15
C ALA A 52 14.04 -9.55 31.36
N SER A 53 13.20 -10.37 30.72
CA SER A 53 11.76 -10.44 30.99
C SER A 53 11.52 -11.13 32.33
N GLU A 54 11.04 -10.37 33.32
CA GLU A 54 10.28 -10.92 34.43
C GLU A 54 8.89 -10.27 34.41
N GLY A 55 7.86 -11.12 34.40
CA GLY A 55 6.46 -10.71 34.37
C GLY A 55 6.10 -9.96 35.65
N GLY A 56 5.79 -8.68 35.51
CA GLY A 56 5.11 -7.86 36.50
C GLY A 56 3.80 -7.34 35.92
N GLU A 57 2.75 -7.32 36.74
CA GLU A 57 1.47 -6.70 36.42
C GLU A 57 1.71 -5.28 35.86
N THR A 58 1.20 -5.00 34.66
CA THR A 58 1.46 -3.74 33.97
C THR A 58 0.67 -2.62 34.64
N ASP A 59 1.37 -1.84 35.47
CA ASP A 59 0.98 -0.45 35.73
C ASP A 59 1.09 0.29 34.40
N ASP A 60 -0.05 0.58 33.77
CA ASP A 60 -0.12 1.29 32.48
C ASP A 60 0.58 2.67 32.57
N ASP A 61 0.62 3.27 33.77
CA ASP A 61 1.33 4.51 34.09
C ASP A 61 2.86 4.42 33.93
N ALA A 62 3.45 3.22 34.00
CA ALA A 62 4.90 3.01 33.89
C ALA A 62 5.39 2.96 32.42
N LEU A 63 4.53 2.58 31.48
CA LEU A 63 4.86 2.53 30.04
C LEU A 63 4.88 3.92 29.40
N ASP A 64 3.99 4.81 29.85
CA ASP A 64 3.93 6.20 29.38
C ASP A 64 5.17 7.00 29.83
N ALA A 65 5.64 6.79 31.07
CA ALA A 65 6.84 7.43 31.60
C ALA A 65 8.14 7.04 30.87
N ALA A 66 8.19 5.86 30.24
CA ALA A 66 9.34 5.39 29.48
C ALA A 66 9.48 6.09 28.11
N CYS A 67 8.37 6.61 27.56
CA CYS A 67 8.35 7.33 26.30
C CYS A 67 8.53 8.85 26.49
N GLU A 68 8.35 9.37 27.70
CA GLU A 68 8.55 10.79 28.01
C GLU A 68 10.03 11.18 27.86
N GLY A 69 10.31 12.06 26.88
CA GLY A 69 11.65 12.57 26.60
C GLY A 69 12.45 11.77 25.56
N SER A 70 11.88 10.70 24.99
CA SER A 70 12.50 9.99 23.87
C SER A 70 12.24 10.72 22.55
N THR A 71 13.26 11.38 21.98
CA THR A 71 13.20 11.88 20.61
C THR A 71 13.49 10.73 19.65
N LEU A 72 12.46 10.19 19.00
CA LEU A 72 12.63 9.24 17.91
C LEU A 72 13.10 9.98 16.67
N ALA A 73 14.09 9.41 15.98
CA ALA A 73 14.47 9.91 14.66
C ALA A 73 13.29 9.73 13.69
N LEU A 74 13.13 10.70 12.77
CA LEU A 74 12.20 10.57 11.67
C LEU A 74 12.55 9.31 10.86
N PRO A 75 11.57 8.46 10.52
CA PRO A 75 11.84 7.31 9.67
C PRO A 75 12.36 7.81 8.32
N PRO A 76 13.43 7.19 7.77
CA PRO A 76 13.94 7.57 6.47
C PRO A 76 12.88 7.34 5.40
N LEU A 77 12.86 8.19 4.37
CA LEU A 77 12.08 7.92 3.17
C LEU A 77 12.62 6.65 2.50
N ARG A 78 11.71 5.74 2.18
CA ARG A 78 12.02 4.53 1.43
C ARG A 78 11.13 4.40 0.21
N ARG A 79 11.61 3.64 -0.77
CA ARG A 79 10.78 3.22 -1.88
C ARG A 79 9.88 2.05 -1.47
N LEU A 80 8.72 1.95 -2.11
CA LEU A 80 7.88 0.75 -2.04
C LEU A 80 8.61 -0.45 -2.65
N THR A 81 8.54 -1.59 -1.99
CA THR A 81 9.01 -2.85 -2.58
C THR A 81 8.21 -3.17 -3.84
N PRO A 82 8.70 -4.01 -4.77
CA PRO A 82 7.93 -4.40 -5.95
C PRO A 82 6.53 -4.90 -5.59
N GLN A 83 6.41 -5.74 -4.56
CA GLN A 83 5.11 -6.25 -4.11
C GLN A 83 4.21 -5.15 -3.56
N GLU A 84 4.75 -4.25 -2.74
CA GLU A 84 4.01 -3.09 -2.22
C GLU A 84 3.53 -2.19 -3.36
N TYR A 85 4.40 -1.87 -4.31
CA TYR A 85 4.05 -1.06 -5.48
C TYR A 85 2.92 -1.69 -6.29
N ARG A 86 2.98 -3.00 -6.58
CA ARG A 86 1.89 -3.71 -7.29
C ARG A 86 0.57 -3.59 -6.54
N ASN A 87 0.58 -3.82 -5.22
CA ASN A 87 -0.63 -3.76 -4.42
C ASN A 87 -1.18 -2.34 -4.38
N THR A 88 -0.33 -1.32 -4.23
CA THR A 88 -0.76 0.09 -4.27
C THR A 88 -1.40 0.46 -5.61
N VAL A 89 -0.81 0.03 -6.73
CA VAL A 89 -1.40 0.27 -8.06
C VAL A 89 -2.76 -0.41 -8.19
N LEU A 90 -2.87 -1.65 -7.73
CA LEU A 90 -4.13 -2.39 -7.74
C LEU A 90 -5.19 -1.73 -6.85
N ASP A 91 -4.83 -1.32 -5.65
CA ASP A 91 -5.75 -0.75 -4.67
C ASP A 91 -6.24 0.65 -5.08
N LEU A 92 -5.35 1.48 -5.63
CA LEU A 92 -5.68 2.86 -6.01
C LEU A 92 -6.35 2.95 -7.38
N LEU A 93 -5.91 2.12 -8.34
CA LEU A 93 -6.31 2.26 -9.74
C LEU A 93 -7.08 1.05 -10.27
N GLY A 94 -7.19 -0.05 -9.50
CA GLY A 94 -7.81 -1.29 -9.99
C GLY A 94 -7.01 -2.00 -11.08
N ILE A 95 -5.77 -1.57 -11.35
CA ILE A 95 -4.93 -2.08 -12.44
C ILE A 95 -4.00 -3.17 -11.88
N ASP A 96 -4.09 -4.38 -12.42
CA ASP A 96 -3.12 -5.44 -12.11
C ASP A 96 -1.85 -5.27 -12.95
N ALA A 97 -0.76 -4.83 -12.30
CA ALA A 97 0.55 -4.63 -12.92
C ALA A 97 1.54 -5.77 -12.62
N ALA A 98 1.07 -6.97 -12.21
CA ALA A 98 1.94 -8.06 -11.75
C ALA A 98 3.08 -8.42 -12.72
N GLU A 99 2.79 -8.56 -14.01
CA GLU A 99 3.79 -8.95 -15.01
C GLU A 99 4.89 -7.90 -15.18
N LEU A 100 4.52 -6.62 -15.13
CA LEU A 100 5.44 -5.52 -15.30
C LEU A 100 6.34 -5.35 -14.07
N VAL A 101 5.73 -5.44 -12.88
CA VAL A 101 6.44 -5.40 -11.60
C VAL A 101 7.41 -6.57 -11.46
N ALA A 102 7.10 -7.75 -12.02
CA ALA A 102 8.02 -8.88 -12.03
C ALA A 102 9.34 -8.61 -12.77
N THR A 103 9.42 -7.52 -13.55
CA THR A 103 10.65 -7.11 -14.25
C THR A 103 11.51 -6.13 -13.45
N PHE A 104 11.05 -5.71 -12.27
CA PHE A 104 11.77 -4.78 -11.41
C PHE A 104 12.98 -5.49 -10.79
N PRO A 105 14.10 -4.79 -10.55
CA PRO A 105 15.17 -5.38 -9.76
C PRO A 105 14.65 -5.71 -8.36
N GLU A 106 15.06 -6.87 -7.83
CA GLU A 106 14.68 -7.32 -6.50
C GLU A 106 15.31 -6.44 -5.41
N ASP A 107 14.58 -6.27 -4.31
CA ASP A 107 15.10 -5.56 -3.15
C ASP A 107 15.97 -6.47 -2.28
N PRO A 108 17.06 -5.94 -1.70
CA PRO A 108 17.93 -6.72 -0.84
C PRO A 108 17.19 -7.13 0.44
N ARG A 109 17.38 -8.39 0.82
CA ARG A 109 16.81 -8.95 2.03
C ARG A 109 17.81 -8.89 3.18
N ILE A 110 17.51 -8.08 4.19
CA ILE A 110 18.30 -7.94 5.42
C ILE A 110 17.48 -8.51 6.58
N ASP A 111 18.05 -9.49 7.29
CA ASP A 111 17.38 -10.18 8.41
C ASP A 111 15.99 -10.76 8.07
N GLY A 112 15.78 -11.11 6.79
CA GLY A 112 14.51 -11.65 6.30
C GLY A 112 13.53 -10.61 5.74
N PHE A 113 13.85 -9.32 5.87
CA PHE A 113 13.01 -8.20 5.40
C PHE A 113 13.57 -7.57 4.13
N ASP A 114 12.71 -7.25 3.17
CA ASP A 114 13.06 -6.62 1.89
C ASP A 114 12.69 -5.13 1.81
N ASN A 115 12.19 -4.56 2.91
CA ASN A 115 11.79 -3.15 3.02
C ASN A 115 12.79 -2.29 3.81
N ASN A 116 14.06 -2.71 3.86
CA ASN A 116 15.10 -1.99 4.59
C ASN A 116 15.53 -0.72 3.84
N ALA A 117 15.16 0.44 4.37
CA ALA A 117 15.40 1.75 3.75
C ALA A 117 16.88 2.01 3.43
N ALA A 118 17.81 1.59 4.31
CA ALA A 118 19.24 1.81 4.10
C ALA A 118 19.82 0.92 2.98
N ALA A 119 19.16 -0.20 2.68
CA ALA A 119 19.58 -1.14 1.64
C ALA A 119 18.84 -0.92 0.31
N GLN A 120 17.67 -0.28 0.29
CA GLN A 120 16.88 0.01 -0.91
C GLN A 120 17.41 1.21 -1.73
N ALA A 121 18.69 1.16 -2.10
CA ALA A 121 19.31 2.19 -2.92
C ALA A 121 18.67 2.28 -4.32
N MET A 122 18.62 3.50 -4.88
CA MET A 122 18.09 3.73 -6.22
C MET A 122 19.17 3.71 -7.30
N GLY A 123 18.98 2.84 -8.29
CA GLY A 123 19.85 2.70 -9.47
C GLY A 123 19.09 2.89 -10.77
N LEU A 124 19.83 3.06 -11.87
CA LEU A 124 19.27 3.32 -13.21
C LEU A 124 18.26 2.26 -13.64
N ALA A 125 18.53 0.98 -13.38
CA ALA A 125 17.63 -0.12 -13.73
C ALA A 125 16.24 0.04 -13.06
N HIS A 126 16.20 0.50 -11.81
CA HIS A 126 14.92 0.78 -11.17
C HIS A 126 14.20 1.93 -11.86
N VAL A 127 14.88 3.07 -12.07
CA VAL A 127 14.29 4.25 -12.70
C VAL A 127 13.67 3.90 -14.05
N THR A 128 14.39 3.16 -14.90
CA THR A 128 13.88 2.71 -16.20
C THR A 128 12.64 1.83 -16.07
N ARG A 129 12.61 0.91 -15.09
CA ARG A 129 11.45 0.04 -14.87
C ARG A 129 10.24 0.78 -14.30
N TYR A 130 10.46 1.71 -13.37
CA TYR A 130 9.40 2.57 -12.83
C TYR A 130 8.82 3.49 -13.89
N GLN A 131 9.65 4.06 -14.77
CA GLN A 131 9.16 4.87 -15.87
C GLN A 131 8.29 4.05 -16.84
N ALA A 132 8.77 2.88 -17.28
CA ALA A 132 7.99 2.00 -18.15
C ALA A 132 6.68 1.56 -17.47
N ALA A 133 6.71 1.31 -16.16
CA ALA A 133 5.51 1.03 -15.39
C ALA A 133 4.54 2.19 -15.33
N ALA A 134 5.02 3.39 -15.03
CA ALA A 134 4.20 4.59 -14.97
C ALA A 134 3.53 4.89 -16.31
N GLU A 135 4.26 4.77 -17.42
CA GLU A 135 3.71 4.98 -18.77
C GLU A 135 2.61 3.97 -19.11
N TRP A 136 2.84 2.69 -18.82
CA TRP A 136 1.85 1.64 -19.05
C TRP A 136 0.62 1.80 -18.16
N ILE A 137 0.81 2.04 -16.85
CA ILE A 137 -0.28 2.25 -15.89
C ILE A 137 -1.09 3.50 -16.27
N ALA A 138 -0.44 4.59 -16.66
CA ALA A 138 -1.12 5.82 -17.06
C ALA A 138 -2.00 5.60 -18.30
N ALA A 139 -1.50 4.85 -19.30
CA ALA A 139 -2.30 4.50 -20.47
C ALA A 139 -3.56 3.70 -20.08
N GLN A 140 -3.41 2.70 -19.21
CA GLN A 140 -4.53 1.90 -18.71
C GLN A 140 -5.53 2.72 -17.88
N ALA A 141 -5.03 3.64 -17.03
CA ALA A 141 -5.89 4.48 -16.20
C ALA A 141 -6.72 5.47 -17.03
N LEU A 142 -6.16 5.98 -18.13
CA LEU A 142 -6.86 6.90 -19.04
C LEU A 142 -7.95 6.22 -19.88
N ASP A 143 -7.94 4.90 -20.00
CA ASP A 143 -9.01 4.13 -20.67
C ASP A 143 -10.30 4.04 -19.82
N ASP A 144 -10.23 4.37 -18.52
CA ASP A 144 -11.39 4.51 -17.63
C ASP A 144 -11.63 5.99 -17.29
N PRO A 145 -12.60 6.67 -17.95
CA PRO A 145 -12.87 8.08 -17.75
C PRO A 145 -13.32 8.44 -16.32
N GLU A 146 -14.01 7.51 -15.64
CA GLU A 146 -14.45 7.72 -14.26
C GLU A 146 -13.25 7.72 -13.31
N LEU A 147 -12.30 6.81 -13.50
CA LEU A 147 -11.04 6.78 -12.76
C LEU A 147 -10.14 7.98 -13.08
N ALA A 148 -10.02 8.34 -14.36
CA ALA A 148 -9.10 9.37 -14.83
C ALA A 148 -9.54 10.79 -14.47
N PHE A 149 -10.84 11.07 -14.60
CA PHE A 149 -11.36 12.44 -14.52
C PHE A 149 -12.45 12.61 -13.45
N GLY A 150 -13.19 11.57 -13.08
CA GLY A 150 -14.35 11.66 -12.19
C GLY A 150 -15.50 12.51 -12.75
N CYS A 151 -15.44 12.88 -14.03
CA CYS A 151 -16.42 13.67 -14.77
C CYS A 151 -16.30 13.40 -16.28
N ASP A 152 -17.29 13.86 -17.06
CA ASP A 152 -17.25 13.76 -18.53
C ASP A 152 -16.15 14.66 -19.10
N PRO A 153 -15.09 14.09 -19.71
CA PRO A 153 -13.95 14.86 -20.22
C PRO A 153 -14.29 15.75 -21.42
N SER A 154 -15.45 15.55 -22.08
CA SER A 154 -15.91 16.43 -23.15
C SER A 154 -16.51 17.74 -22.63
N ALA A 155 -16.87 17.80 -21.34
CA ALA A 155 -17.41 18.99 -20.72
C ALA A 155 -16.29 20.00 -20.38
N VAL A 156 -16.48 21.25 -20.81
CA VAL A 156 -15.57 22.37 -20.52
C VAL A 156 -15.29 22.51 -19.02
N ALA A 157 -16.33 22.39 -18.18
CA ALA A 157 -16.20 22.48 -16.74
C ALA A 157 -15.32 21.37 -16.13
N CYS A 158 -15.37 20.16 -16.70
CA CYS A 158 -14.54 19.04 -16.26
C CYS A 158 -13.06 19.31 -16.57
N ARG A 159 -12.75 19.76 -17.79
CA ARG A 159 -11.38 20.13 -18.19
C ARG A 159 -10.82 21.25 -17.31
N ASP A 160 -11.59 22.31 -17.08
CA ASP A 160 -11.10 23.48 -16.33
C ASP A 160 -10.87 23.11 -14.86
N ALA A 161 -11.78 22.33 -14.25
CA ALA A 161 -11.59 21.80 -12.89
C ALA A 161 -10.37 20.89 -12.78
N PHE A 162 -10.17 19.99 -13.76
CA PHE A 162 -9.00 19.10 -13.79
C PHE A 162 -7.69 19.90 -13.83
N ILE A 163 -7.61 20.94 -14.67
CA ILE A 163 -6.42 21.80 -14.77
C ILE A 163 -6.19 22.54 -13.46
N ASP A 164 -7.22 23.21 -12.93
CA ASP A 164 -7.08 24.07 -11.75
C ASP A 164 -6.78 23.29 -10.46
N GLU A 165 -7.25 22.05 -10.33
CA GLU A 165 -7.03 21.22 -9.15
C GLU A 165 -5.72 20.42 -9.23
N ARG A 166 -5.37 19.87 -10.41
CA ARG A 166 -4.26 18.91 -10.55
C ARG A 166 -2.96 19.53 -11.07
N VAL A 167 -3.00 20.58 -11.88
CA VAL A 167 -1.79 21.22 -12.43
C VAL A 167 -0.97 21.99 -11.40
N PRO A 168 -1.53 22.62 -10.33
CA PRO A 168 -0.70 23.28 -9.32
C PRO A 168 0.24 22.34 -8.53
N LEU A 169 0.05 21.02 -8.67
CA LEU A 169 0.85 19.99 -8.00
C LEU A 169 1.99 19.45 -8.89
N LEU A 170 2.12 19.91 -10.13
CA LEU A 170 3.20 19.58 -11.08
C LEU A 170 4.10 20.78 -11.33
#